data_AF-A0A964BYK8-F1
#
_entry.id   AF-A0A964BYK8-F1
#
_cell.length_a   1.000
_cell.length_b   1.000
_cell.length_c   1.000
_cell.angle_alpha   90.00
_cell.angle_beta   90.00
_cell.angle_gamma   90.00
#
_symmetry.space_group_name_H-M   'P 1'
#
loop_
_entity.id
_entity.type
_entity.pdbx_description
1 polymer ?
#
loop_
_entity_poly.entity_id
_entity_poly.type
_entity_poly.pdbx_seq_one_letter_code
_entity_poly.pdbx_strand_id
1 'polypeptide(L)'
;MHNTFTYRHSDLPSIRPEVKAEIVGLDVHIADLILKSQGNYRELQELAEMLENSLDSCELNLNSIRIIPDDSSVPAVNTMANLPIGEQSVIFSTALFSNLLLVALQDLTGAKMHSLVSDVSNRVVKEMEKISDEQITASLARFMEGQSEYPECNAFFVDISTES
;
A
#
# COMPACT_ATOMS: atom_id res chain seq x y z
N MET A 1 7.17 6.09 7.83
CA MET A 1 6.91 6.49 6.43
C MET A 1 8.07 5.97 5.59
N HIS A 2 7.86 4.96 4.74
CA HIS A 2 8.88 4.50 3.79
C HIS A 2 8.83 5.44 2.58
N ASN A 3 9.92 6.15 2.30
CA ASN A 3 10.02 7.00 1.12
C ASN A 3 10.32 6.10 -0.09
N THR A 4 9.32 5.88 -0.95
CA THR A 4 9.50 5.16 -2.21
C THR A 4 9.94 6.15 -3.29
N PHE A 5 11.07 5.91 -3.93
CA PHE A 5 11.54 6.70 -5.06
C PHE A 5 11.07 6.08 -6.37
N THR A 6 10.56 6.88 -7.32
CA THR A 6 10.08 6.36 -8.62
C THR A 6 10.88 7.01 -9.74
N TYR A 7 11.46 6.20 -10.63
CA TYR A 7 12.19 6.65 -11.81
C TYR A 7 11.60 6.04 -13.08
N ARG A 8 11.62 6.79 -14.17
CA ARG A 8 11.47 6.23 -15.52
C ARG A 8 12.80 5.67 -15.99
N HIS A 9 12.80 4.71 -16.92
CA HIS A 9 14.03 4.13 -17.46
C HIS A 9 14.92 5.18 -18.15
N SER A 10 14.31 6.08 -18.92
CA SER A 10 14.98 7.19 -19.61
C SER A 10 15.49 8.28 -18.66
N ASP A 11 14.88 8.41 -17.48
CA ASP A 11 15.18 9.46 -16.49
C ASP A 11 16.08 8.96 -15.35
N LEU A 12 16.71 7.79 -15.49
CA LEU A 12 17.63 7.30 -14.48
C LEU A 12 18.82 8.26 -14.34
N PRO A 13 19.06 8.83 -13.14
CA PRO A 13 20.14 9.76 -12.95
C PRO A 13 21.47 9.04 -13.15
N SER A 14 22.36 9.65 -13.92
CA SER A 14 23.72 9.17 -14.05
C SER A 14 24.41 9.14 -12.68
N ILE A 15 25.24 8.12 -12.44
CA ILE A 15 26.06 8.05 -11.22
C ILE A 15 26.92 9.31 -11.13
N ARG A 16 26.80 10.02 -10.00
CA ARG A 16 27.60 11.22 -9.73
C ARG A 16 29.09 10.88 -9.75
N PRO A 17 29.96 11.69 -10.40
CA PRO A 17 31.39 11.41 -10.50
C PRO A 17 32.06 11.18 -9.15
N GLU A 18 31.64 11.90 -8.10
CA GLU A 18 32.17 11.77 -6.75
C GLU A 18 31.83 10.40 -6.17
N VAL A 19 30.58 9.94 -6.32
CA VAL A 19 30.14 8.61 -5.86
C VAL A 19 30.85 7.50 -6.64
N LYS A 20 31.07 7.69 -7.94
CA LYS A 20 31.81 6.74 -8.77
C LYS A 20 33.26 6.61 -8.31
N ALA A 21 33.90 7.72 -7.93
CA ALA A 21 35.27 7.70 -7.40
C ALA A 21 35.34 6.96 -6.06
N GLU A 22 34.37 7.17 -5.16
CA GLU A 22 34.30 6.45 -3.88
C GLU A 22 34.09 4.94 -4.07
N ILE A 23 33.25 4.51 -5.03
CA ILE A 23 33.07 3.08 -5.35
C ILE A 23 34.40 2.45 -5.79
N VAL A 24 35.16 3.12 -6.65
CA VAL A 24 36.49 2.65 -7.08
C VAL A 24 37.48 2.64 -5.91
N GLY A 25 37.43 3.66 -5.06
CA GLY A 25 38.26 3.72 -3.84
C GLY A 25 37.98 2.56 -2.89
N LEU A 26 36.71 2.22 -2.69
CA LEU A 26 36.26 1.10 -1.88
C LEU A 26 36.77 -0.24 -2.45
N ASP A 27 36.65 -0.45 -3.76
CA ASP A 27 37.13 -1.66 -4.44
C ASP A 27 38.63 -1.88 -4.21
N VAL A 28 39.44 -0.82 -4.34
CA VAL A 28 40.89 -0.86 -4.07
C VAL A 28 41.17 -1.20 -2.59
N HIS A 29 40.42 -0.61 -1.65
CA HIS A 29 40.61 -0.88 -0.22
C HIS A 29 40.21 -2.31 0.16
N ILE A 30 39.12 -2.83 -0.40
CA ILE A 30 38.69 -4.21 -0.18
C ILE A 30 39.75 -5.17 -0.73
N ALA A 31 40.26 -4.93 -1.94
CA ALA A 31 41.32 -5.75 -2.53
C ALA A 31 42.59 -5.76 -1.66
N ASP A 32 43.00 -4.60 -1.13
CA ASP A 32 44.15 -4.48 -0.21
C ASP A 32 43.93 -5.25 1.10
N LEU A 33 42.73 -5.16 1.69
CA LEU A 33 42.37 -5.93 2.89
C LEU A 33 42.39 -7.44 2.63
N ILE A 34 41.85 -7.90 1.50
CA ILE A 34 41.89 -9.33 1.13
C ILE A 34 43.33 -9.83 1.01
N LEU A 35 44.22 -9.03 0.41
CA LEU A 35 45.63 -9.39 0.29
C LEU A 35 46.34 -9.42 1.65
N LYS A 36 46.06 -8.46 2.54
CA LYS A 36 46.64 -8.42 3.88
C LYS A 36 46.17 -9.57 4.77
N SER A 37 44.91 -9.98 4.62
CA SER A 37 44.30 -11.08 5.37
C SER A 37 44.57 -12.46 4.74
N GLN A 38 45.43 -12.54 3.72
CA GLN A 38 45.69 -13.79 3.00
C GLN A 38 46.25 -14.86 3.95
N GLY A 39 45.56 -16.01 4.00
CA GLY A 39 45.92 -17.13 4.88
C GLY A 39 45.37 -17.01 6.30
N ASN A 40 44.70 -15.90 6.65
CA ASN A 40 43.99 -15.75 7.91
C ASN A 40 42.48 -15.93 7.72
N TYR A 41 42.00 -17.14 8.00
CA TYR A 41 40.60 -17.51 7.84
C TYR A 41 39.63 -16.59 8.62
N ARG A 42 39.99 -16.20 9.86
CA ARG A 42 39.10 -15.40 10.71
C ARG A 42 38.93 -13.99 10.18
N GLU A 43 40.01 -13.35 9.76
CA GLU A 43 39.97 -12.00 9.18
C GLU A 43 39.19 -11.98 7.86
N LEU A 44 39.37 -13.00 7.01
CA LEU A 44 38.61 -13.14 5.77
C LEU A 44 37.12 -13.41 6.02
N GLN A 45 36.79 -14.20 7.04
CA GLN A 45 35.41 -14.49 7.42
C GLN A 45 34.69 -13.21 7.92
N GLU A 46 35.34 -12.44 8.79
CA GLU A 46 34.78 -11.20 9.33
C GLU A 46 34.63 -10.13 8.24
N LEU A 47 35.61 -10.03 7.32
CA LEU A 47 35.51 -9.16 6.15
C LEU A 47 34.33 -9.55 5.25
N ALA A 48 34.12 -10.85 5.01
CA ALA A 48 33.02 -11.34 4.20
C ALA A 48 31.65 -11.02 4.84
N GLU A 49 31.49 -11.25 6.14
CA GLU A 49 30.26 -10.95 6.87
C GLU A 49 29.93 -9.44 6.84
N MET A 50 30.93 -8.57 6.97
CA MET A 50 30.72 -7.12 6.87
C MET A 50 30.27 -6.68 5.47
N LEU A 51 30.86 -7.25 4.42
CA LEU A 51 30.48 -6.96 3.04
C LEU A 51 29.07 -7.47 2.72
N GLU A 52 28.69 -8.64 3.25
CA GLU A 52 27.35 -9.20 3.11
C GLU A 52 26.29 -8.31 3.77
N ASN A 53 26.51 -7.88 5.03
CA ASN A 53 25.61 -6.94 5.71
C ASN A 53 25.46 -5.59 4.95
N SER A 54 26.54 -5.14 4.30
CA SER A 54 26.52 -3.94 3.48
C SER A 54 25.75 -4.13 2.17
N LEU A 55 25.82 -5.33 1.58
CA LEU A 55 25.03 -5.72 0.42
C LEU A 55 23.53 -5.74 0.77
N ASP A 56 23.15 -6.39 1.87
CA ASP A 56 21.76 -6.42 2.34
C ASP A 56 21.18 -5.01 2.52
N SER A 57 21.99 -4.12 3.11
CA SER A 57 21.61 -2.71 3.28
C SER A 57 21.42 -2.01 1.92
N CYS A 58 22.29 -2.27 0.94
CA CYS A 58 22.13 -1.74 -0.42
C CYS A 58 20.88 -2.29 -1.10
N GLU A 59 20.60 -3.59 -0.98
CA GLU A 59 19.44 -4.25 -1.59
C GLU A 59 18.13 -3.74 -1.00
N LEU A 60 18.06 -3.57 0.33
CA LEU A 60 16.90 -2.96 0.99
C LEU A 60 16.61 -1.56 0.45
N ASN A 61 17.65 -0.76 0.27
CA ASN A 61 17.51 0.59 -0.31
C ASN A 61 17.15 0.52 -1.79
N LEU A 62 17.70 -0.42 -2.56
CA LEU A 62 17.37 -0.60 -3.97
C LEU A 62 15.93 -1.06 -4.17
N ASN A 63 15.41 -1.93 -3.31
CA ASN A 63 14.02 -2.38 -3.30
C ASN A 63 13.03 -1.25 -2.98
N SER A 64 13.49 -0.15 -2.37
CA SER A 64 12.68 1.07 -2.19
C SER A 64 12.55 1.92 -3.46
N ILE A 65 13.30 1.58 -4.51
CA ILE A 65 13.30 2.26 -5.80
C ILE A 65 12.41 1.49 -6.78
N ARG A 66 11.38 2.16 -7.30
CA ARG A 66 10.50 1.64 -8.33
C ARG A 66 10.89 2.21 -9.68
N ILE A 67 11.30 1.34 -10.61
CA ILE A 67 11.56 1.74 -12.00
C ILE A 67 10.31 1.44 -12.84
N ILE A 68 9.79 2.46 -13.50
CA ILE A 68 8.63 2.33 -14.40
C ILE A 68 9.08 2.43 -15.88
N PRO A 69 8.42 1.71 -16.81
CA PRO A 69 8.69 1.84 -18.25
C PRO A 69 8.43 3.26 -18.76
N ASP A 70 9.18 3.72 -19.75
CA ASP A 70 9.02 5.08 -20.31
C ASP A 70 7.64 5.29 -20.95
N ASP A 71 7.09 4.23 -21.54
CA ASP A 71 5.77 4.20 -22.16
C ASP A 71 4.63 3.91 -21.17
N SER A 72 4.96 3.69 -19.89
CA SER A 72 3.92 3.61 -18.87
C SER A 72 3.41 5.01 -18.61
N SER A 73 2.15 5.27 -18.97
CA SER A 73 1.38 6.30 -18.30
C SER A 73 1.57 6.04 -16.80
N VAL A 74 1.96 7.08 -16.07
CA VAL A 74 2.01 7.08 -14.59
C VAL A 74 0.85 6.23 -14.12
N PRO A 75 1.05 5.13 -13.34
CA PRO A 75 -0.06 4.26 -12.99
C PRO A 75 -1.12 5.19 -12.46
N ALA A 76 -2.26 5.22 -13.17
CA ALA A 76 -3.31 6.17 -12.89
C ALA A 76 -3.51 6.08 -11.39
N VAL A 77 -3.35 7.21 -10.68
CA VAL A 77 -3.69 7.23 -9.27
C VAL A 77 -5.09 6.64 -9.25
N ASN A 78 -5.26 5.45 -8.65
CA ASN A 78 -6.53 4.75 -8.63
C ASN A 78 -7.45 5.56 -7.71
N THR A 79 -7.91 6.68 -8.23
CA THR A 79 -8.93 7.51 -7.64
C THR A 79 -10.24 6.79 -7.88
N MET A 80 -11.20 7.00 -6.99
CA MET A 80 -12.55 6.45 -7.16
C MET A 80 -13.18 6.86 -8.50
N ALA A 81 -12.71 7.95 -9.12
CA ALA A 81 -13.13 8.43 -10.44
C ALA A 81 -12.56 7.63 -11.64
N ASN A 82 -11.56 6.77 -11.42
CA ASN A 82 -10.93 5.94 -12.45
C ASN A 82 -11.43 4.50 -12.46
N LEU A 83 -12.36 4.15 -11.56
CA LEU A 83 -12.99 2.83 -11.52
C LEU A 83 -14.00 2.66 -12.67
N PRO A 84 -14.33 1.43 -13.10
CA PRO A 84 -15.47 1.19 -14.00
C PRO A 84 -16.76 1.85 -13.49
N ILE A 85 -17.63 2.30 -14.40
CA ILE A 85 -18.84 3.05 -14.04
C ILE A 85 -19.76 2.32 -13.05
N GLY A 86 -19.78 0.97 -13.10
CA GLY A 86 -20.50 0.13 -12.14
C GLY A 86 -19.96 0.30 -10.71
N GLU A 87 -18.65 0.22 -10.53
CA GLU A 87 -18.00 0.40 -9.23
C GLU A 87 -18.14 1.84 -8.70
N GLN A 88 -18.06 2.83 -9.60
CA GLN A 88 -18.33 4.24 -9.23
C GLN A 88 -19.76 4.42 -8.72
N SER A 89 -20.73 3.79 -9.38
CA SER A 89 -22.15 3.82 -8.98
C SER A 89 -22.36 3.22 -7.59
N VAL A 90 -21.65 2.14 -7.24
CA VAL A 90 -21.72 1.52 -5.91
C VAL A 90 -21.20 2.46 -4.82
N ILE A 91 -20.03 3.05 -5.04
CA ILE A 91 -19.43 3.96 -4.07
C ILE A 91 -20.34 5.19 -3.90
N PHE A 92 -20.81 5.76 -5.00
CA PHE A 92 -21.69 6.93 -4.99
C PHE A 92 -23.04 6.64 -4.32
N SER A 93 -23.68 5.53 -4.66
CA SER A 93 -24.98 5.13 -4.08
C SER A 93 -24.87 4.85 -2.59
N THR A 94 -23.78 4.23 -2.14
CA THR A 94 -23.52 3.97 -0.72
C THR A 94 -23.31 5.28 0.04
N ALA A 95 -22.47 6.19 -0.49
CA ALA A 95 -22.25 7.50 0.10
C ALA A 95 -23.56 8.32 0.18
N LEU A 96 -24.36 8.31 -0.90
CA LEU A 96 -25.66 8.98 -0.94
C LEU A 96 -26.63 8.39 0.07
N PHE A 97 -26.73 7.06 0.15
CA PHE A 97 -27.58 6.35 1.10
C PHE A 97 -27.18 6.67 2.55
N SER A 98 -25.89 6.60 2.89
CA SER A 98 -25.39 6.96 4.21
C SER A 98 -25.74 8.40 4.58
N ASN A 99 -25.61 9.34 3.64
CA ASN A 99 -25.99 10.72 3.87
C ASN A 99 -27.50 10.88 4.12
N LEU A 100 -28.35 10.24 3.31
CA LEU A 100 -29.80 10.26 3.51
C LEU A 100 -30.21 9.66 4.86
N LEU A 101 -29.57 8.55 5.25
CA LEU A 101 -29.81 7.91 6.54
C LEU A 101 -29.43 8.83 7.70
N LEU A 102 -28.28 9.51 7.61
CA LEU A 102 -27.83 10.45 8.64
C LEU A 102 -28.76 11.67 8.76
N VAL A 103 -29.29 12.18 7.65
CA VAL A 103 -30.31 13.24 7.65
C VAL A 103 -31.59 12.75 8.34
N ALA A 104 -32.08 11.56 7.98
CA ALA A 104 -33.26 10.98 8.62
C ALA A 104 -33.04 10.75 10.13
N LEU A 105 -31.85 10.30 10.54
CA LEU A 105 -31.49 10.14 11.95
C LEU A 105 -31.41 11.48 12.68
N GLN A 106 -30.89 12.52 12.04
CA GLN A 106 -30.89 13.88 12.58
C GLN A 106 -32.32 14.37 12.84
N ASP A 107 -33.21 14.19 11.87
CA ASP A 107 -34.61 14.61 11.99
C ASP A 107 -35.35 13.84 13.10
N LEU A 108 -35.07 12.55 13.25
CA LEU A 108 -35.69 11.70 14.28
C LEU A 108 -35.15 11.96 15.70
N THR A 109 -33.86 12.21 15.84
CA THR A 109 -33.20 12.32 17.15
C THR A 109 -33.04 13.76 17.63
N GLY A 110 -33.16 14.74 16.73
CA GLY A 110 -32.83 16.15 17.00
C GLY A 110 -31.35 16.39 17.29
N ALA A 111 -30.48 15.38 17.12
CA ALA A 111 -29.06 15.49 17.37
C ALA A 111 -28.35 16.28 16.27
N LYS A 112 -27.24 16.94 16.61
CA LYS A 112 -26.44 17.67 15.62
C LYS A 112 -25.76 16.67 14.69
N MET A 113 -25.87 16.89 13.38
CA MET A 113 -25.28 16.06 12.31
C MET A 113 -23.82 15.67 12.61
N HIS A 114 -22.98 16.62 13.04
CA HIS A 114 -21.57 16.34 13.33
C HIS A 114 -21.37 15.31 14.47
N SER A 115 -22.23 15.31 15.49
CA SER A 115 -22.15 14.32 16.58
C SER A 115 -22.56 12.94 16.07
N LEU A 116 -23.67 12.88 15.32
CA LEU A 116 -24.16 11.64 14.74
C LEU A 116 -23.14 11.00 13.81
N VAL A 117 -22.51 11.79 12.92
CA VAL A 117 -21.45 11.32 12.03
C VAL A 117 -20.29 10.75 12.85
N SER A 118 -19.79 11.49 13.84
CA SER A 118 -18.69 11.04 14.69
C SER A 118 -19.03 9.73 15.42
N ASP A 119 -20.22 9.64 16.02
CA ASP A 119 -20.63 8.48 16.81
C ASP A 119 -20.84 7.24 15.93
N VAL A 120 -21.49 7.41 14.77
CA VAL A 120 -21.69 6.34 13.79
C VAL A 120 -20.36 5.90 13.19
N SER A 121 -19.49 6.83 12.77
CA SER A 121 -18.16 6.50 12.23
C SER A 121 -17.31 5.75 13.23
N ASN A 122 -17.26 6.18 14.50
CA ASN A 122 -16.51 5.48 15.55
C ASN A 122 -17.04 4.07 15.79
N ARG A 123 -18.36 3.87 15.70
CA ARG A 123 -18.96 2.55 15.85
C ARG A 123 -18.68 1.67 14.63
N VAL A 124 -18.75 2.21 13.43
CA VAL A 124 -18.38 1.51 12.18
C VAL A 124 -16.92 1.05 12.22
N VAL A 125 -15.98 1.91 12.64
CA VAL A 125 -14.56 1.53 12.76
C VAL A 125 -14.39 0.33 13.70
N LYS A 126 -15.04 0.34 14.87
CA LYS A 126 -14.97 -0.77 15.84
C LYS A 126 -15.61 -2.07 15.33
N GLU A 127 -16.66 -1.99 14.53
CA GLU A 127 -17.25 -3.18 13.93
C GLU A 127 -16.39 -3.69 12.76
N MET A 128 -15.77 -2.80 11.99
CA MET A 128 -14.83 -3.15 10.92
C MET A 128 -13.58 -3.88 11.43
N GLU A 129 -13.08 -3.55 12.62
CA GLU A 129 -11.96 -4.26 13.27
C GLU A 129 -12.24 -5.76 13.49
N LYS A 130 -13.52 -6.18 13.48
CA LYS A 130 -13.94 -7.56 13.69
C LYS A 130 -14.09 -8.35 12.38
N ILE A 131 -13.96 -7.68 11.24
CA ILE A 131 -14.16 -8.27 9.90
C ILE A 131 -12.79 -8.50 9.28
N SER A 132 -12.49 -9.73 8.85
CA SER A 132 -11.21 -10.05 8.21
C SER A 132 -11.16 -9.57 6.75
N ASP A 133 -9.95 -9.37 6.23
CA ASP A 133 -9.74 -8.96 4.83
C ASP A 133 -10.33 -9.99 3.84
N GLU A 134 -10.32 -11.27 4.18
CA GLU A 134 -10.96 -12.32 3.38
C GLU A 134 -12.49 -12.20 3.38
N GLN A 135 -13.10 -11.84 4.51
CA GLN A 135 -14.55 -11.62 4.62
C GLN A 135 -14.98 -10.37 3.86
N ILE A 136 -14.18 -9.31 3.89
CA ILE A 136 -14.40 -8.09 3.08
C ILE A 136 -14.35 -8.46 1.59
N THR A 137 -13.30 -9.16 1.18
CA THR A 137 -13.11 -9.56 -0.23
C THR A 137 -14.25 -10.46 -0.72
N ALA A 138 -14.65 -11.45 0.08
CA ALA A 138 -15.76 -12.36 -0.26
C ALA A 138 -17.12 -11.64 -0.31
N SER A 139 -17.37 -10.70 0.60
CA SER A 139 -18.62 -9.93 0.65
C SER A 139 -18.72 -8.98 -0.54
N LEU A 140 -17.61 -8.33 -0.91
CA LEU A 140 -17.53 -7.48 -2.11
C LEU A 140 -17.72 -8.30 -3.39
N ALA A 141 -17.08 -9.47 -3.51
CA ALA A 141 -17.25 -10.34 -4.67
C ALA A 141 -18.72 -10.76 -4.86
N ARG A 142 -19.39 -11.23 -3.79
CA ARG A 142 -20.83 -11.58 -3.84
C ARG A 142 -21.71 -10.39 -4.19
N PHE A 143 -21.41 -9.22 -3.65
CA PHE A 143 -22.18 -8.00 -3.95
C PHE A 143 -22.06 -7.60 -5.43
N MET A 144 -20.85 -7.68 -5.98
CA MET A 144 -20.59 -7.39 -7.41
C MET A 144 -21.26 -8.41 -8.34
N GLU A 145 -21.30 -9.68 -7.96
CA GLU A 145 -22.02 -10.73 -8.70
C GLU A 145 -23.55 -10.49 -8.67
N GLY A 146 -24.11 -10.14 -7.50
CA GLY A 146 -25.54 -9.90 -7.33
C GLY A 146 -26.09 -8.69 -8.12
N GLN A 147 -25.24 -7.70 -8.44
CA GLN A 147 -25.63 -6.58 -9.31
C GLN A 147 -25.93 -7.00 -10.75
N SER A 148 -25.40 -8.13 -11.20
CA SER A 148 -25.69 -8.65 -12.55
C SER A 148 -27.08 -9.29 -12.65
N GLU A 149 -27.65 -9.73 -11.52
CA GLU A 149 -28.92 -10.48 -11.48
C GLU A 149 -30.12 -9.66 -10.98
N TYR A 150 -29.96 -8.67 -10.09
CA TYR A 150 -31.08 -7.88 -9.54
C TYR A 150 -30.72 -6.41 -9.24
N PRO A 151 -30.91 -5.48 -10.18
CA PRO A 151 -30.54 -4.06 -10.00
C PRO A 151 -31.41 -3.28 -8.99
N GLU A 152 -32.54 -3.82 -8.53
CA GLU A 152 -33.52 -3.10 -7.70
C GLU A 152 -33.49 -3.47 -6.20
N CYS A 153 -32.80 -4.53 -5.79
CA CYS A 153 -32.75 -5.00 -4.39
C CYS A 153 -31.37 -4.74 -3.76
N ASN A 154 -31.07 -3.47 -3.48
CA ASN A 154 -29.84 -3.07 -2.83
C ASN A 154 -29.95 -3.16 -1.30
N ALA A 155 -29.58 -4.30 -0.73
CA ALA A 155 -29.28 -4.42 0.71
C ALA A 155 -27.96 -5.16 0.91
N PHE A 156 -26.99 -4.46 1.49
CA PHE A 156 -25.71 -5.02 1.90
C PHE A 156 -25.94 -5.93 3.11
N PHE A 157 -26.02 -7.25 2.90
CA PHE A 157 -26.08 -8.23 3.98
C PHE A 157 -24.67 -8.74 4.28
N VAL A 158 -24.05 -8.18 5.32
CA VAL A 158 -22.92 -8.85 5.99
C VAL A 158 -23.52 -9.78 7.03
N ASP A 159 -23.32 -11.07 6.85
CA ASP A 159 -23.70 -12.07 7.83
C ASP A 159 -22.69 -12.02 8.99
N ILE A 160 -22.99 -11.19 10.00
CA ILE A 160 -22.22 -11.14 11.24
C ILE A 160 -22.80 -12.20 12.17
N SER A 161 -22.49 -13.47 11.88
CA SER A 161 -22.88 -14.57 12.77
C SER A 161 -22.10 -14.43 14.07
N THR A 162 -22.75 -13.94 15.13
CA THR A 162 -22.23 -14.00 16.50
C THR A 162 -22.41 -15.44 17.00
N GLU A 163 -21.37 -16.26 16.90
CA GLU A 163 -21.33 -17.51 17.65
C GLU A 163 -21.42 -17.19 19.15
N SER A 164 -22.43 -17.78 19.80
CA SER A 164 -22.74 -17.70 21.23
C SER A 164 -22.12 -18.86 21.99
#